data_AF-A0A7I7Q1W0-F1
#
_entry.id   AF-A0A7I7Q1W0-F1
#
_cell.length_a   1.000
_cell.length_b   1.000
_cell.length_c   1.000
_cell.angle_alpha   90.00
_cell.angle_beta   90.00
_cell.angle_gamma   90.00
#
_symmetry.space_group_name_H-M   'P 1'
#
loop_
_entity.id
_entity.type
_entity.pdbx_description
1 polymer ?
#
loop_
_entity_poly.entity_id
_entity_poly.type
_entity_poly.pdbx_seq_one_letter_code
_entity_poly.pdbx_strand_id
1 'polypeptide(L)'
;MTRPFRADPVRLSVARKLGRVIDGAWWPRADRITNELPAVVAMLTPLLGDITAINVNWQPLQRPPDINWPGPEQKRHHVMTISGEDAHANLLIIPYATNSPLALMVLRCAANLPVGAADREKSTYVTAGSILRAAEQQRAAS
;
A
#
# COMPACT_ATOMS: atom_id res chain seq x y z
N MET A 1 -9.68 -13.26 28.93
CA MET A 1 -8.91 -12.00 28.97
C MET A 1 -7.97 -11.96 27.76
N THR A 2 -8.44 -11.41 26.64
CA THR A 2 -7.64 -11.20 25.44
C THR A 2 -6.69 -10.03 25.71
N ARG A 3 -5.38 -10.29 25.79
CA ARG A 3 -4.39 -9.21 25.88
C ARG A 3 -4.59 -8.30 24.66
N PRO A 4 -4.67 -6.97 24.82
CA PRO A 4 -4.64 -6.10 23.66
C PRO A 4 -3.32 -6.39 22.94
N PHE A 5 -3.39 -6.82 21.68
CA PHE A 5 -2.22 -6.81 20.82
C PHE A 5 -1.71 -5.38 20.88
N ARG A 6 -0.51 -5.19 21.45
CA ARG A 6 0.21 -3.93 21.33
C ARG A 6 0.68 -3.89 19.87
N ALA A 7 -0.26 -3.61 18.98
CA ALA A 7 -0.02 -3.45 17.57
C ALA A 7 0.87 -2.23 17.47
N ASP A 8 2.13 -2.44 17.09
CA ASP A 8 2.88 -1.38 16.44
C ASP A 8 1.95 -0.73 15.41
N PRO A 9 1.84 0.61 15.38
CA PRO A 9 0.90 1.28 14.51
C PRO A 9 1.20 0.85 13.08
N VAL A 10 0.21 0.17 12.48
CA VAL A 10 0.24 -0.28 11.09
C VAL A 10 0.49 0.95 10.23
N ARG A 11 1.53 0.90 9.39
CA ARG A 11 1.89 2.02 8.51
C ARG A 11 1.03 1.95 7.25
N LEU A 12 -0.24 2.29 7.41
CA LEU A 12 -1.26 2.29 6.36
C LEU A 12 -1.64 3.74 6.03
N SER A 13 -1.81 4.05 4.75
CA SER A 13 -2.37 5.32 4.29
C SER A 13 -3.36 5.05 3.17
N VAL A 14 -4.58 5.55 3.32
CA VAL A 14 -5.69 5.34 2.38
C VAL A 14 -6.32 6.69 2.07
N ALA A 15 -6.69 6.87 0.81
CA ALA A 15 -7.41 8.04 0.35
C ALA A 15 -8.78 8.12 1.02
N ARG A 16 -9.21 9.35 1.33
CA ARG A 16 -10.56 9.59 1.89
C ARG A 16 -11.69 9.17 0.95
N LYS A 17 -11.43 9.13 -0.35
CA LYS A 17 -12.38 8.71 -1.37
C LYS A 17 -11.80 7.51 -2.10
N LEU A 18 -12.49 6.38 -1.96
CA LEU A 18 -12.16 5.11 -2.61
C LEU A 18 -12.73 5.05 -4.03
N GLY A 19 -12.24 4.11 -4.84
CA GLY A 19 -12.62 3.92 -6.25
C GLY A 19 -11.54 4.37 -7.24
N ARG A 20 -10.30 4.54 -6.78
CA ARG A 20 -9.13 4.75 -7.63
C ARG A 20 -8.51 3.42 -8.02
N VAL A 21 -7.65 3.43 -9.04
CA VAL A 21 -6.88 2.24 -9.42
C VAL A 21 -6.00 1.77 -8.24
N ILE A 22 -5.43 2.72 -7.50
CA ILE A 22 -4.78 2.52 -6.20
C ILE A 22 -5.38 3.54 -5.23
N ASP A 23 -6.00 3.04 -4.16
CA ASP A 23 -6.67 3.85 -3.13
C ASP A 23 -5.75 4.16 -1.95
N GLY A 24 -4.67 3.41 -1.79
CA GLY A 24 -3.76 3.59 -0.68
C GLY A 24 -2.50 2.77 -0.81
N ALA A 25 -1.65 2.88 0.21
CA ALA A 25 -0.48 2.05 0.34
C ALA A 25 -0.30 1.58 1.79
N TRP A 26 0.35 0.45 1.92
CA TRP A 26 0.65 -0.18 3.19
C TRP A 26 2.13 -0.57 3.24
N TRP A 27 2.82 -0.12 4.28
CA TRP A 27 4.22 -0.44 4.54
C TRP A 27 4.36 -1.40 5.73
N PRO A 28 4.31 -2.72 5.51
CA PRO A 28 4.53 -3.69 6.57
C PRO A 28 5.92 -3.51 7.20
N ARG A 29 6.02 -3.77 8.50
CA ARG A 29 7.31 -3.72 9.22
C ARG A 29 8.10 -5.01 9.09
N ALA A 30 7.45 -6.10 8.71
CA ALA A 30 8.06 -7.41 8.56
C ALA A 30 7.67 -8.05 7.22
N ASP A 31 8.47 -9.03 6.79
CA ASP A 31 8.18 -9.85 5.61
C ASP A 31 6.87 -10.65 5.77
N ARG A 32 6.50 -10.95 7.02
CA ARG A 32 5.22 -11.62 7.36
C ARG A 32 4.07 -10.62 7.46
N ILE A 33 3.52 -10.29 6.29
CA ILE A 33 2.34 -9.45 6.10
C ILE A 33 1.10 -10.00 6.85
N THR A 34 0.99 -11.33 7.02
CA THR A 34 -0.15 -12.00 7.68
C THR A 34 -0.34 -11.61 9.15
N ASN A 35 0.72 -11.21 9.86
CA ASN A 35 0.60 -10.81 11.27
C ASN A 35 -0.07 -9.43 11.42
N GLU A 36 0.15 -8.55 10.46
CA GLU A 36 -0.37 -7.18 10.46
C GLU A 36 -1.71 -7.07 9.69
N LEU A 37 -2.04 -8.05 8.85
CA LEU A 37 -3.27 -8.08 8.05
C LEU A 37 -4.55 -7.90 8.89
N PRO A 38 -4.74 -8.57 10.04
CA PRO A 38 -5.95 -8.36 10.86
C PRO A 38 -6.10 -6.91 11.33
N ALA A 39 -5.00 -6.23 11.63
CA ALA A 39 -5.01 -4.83 12.04
C ALA A 39 -5.31 -3.89 10.85
N VAL A 40 -4.80 -4.19 9.66
CA VAL A 40 -5.17 -3.48 8.42
C VAL A 40 -6.66 -3.63 8.12
N VAL A 41 -7.17 -4.86 8.17
CA VAL A 41 -8.59 -5.18 7.94
C VAL A 41 -9.45 -4.39 8.92
N ALA A 42 -9.14 -4.41 10.21
CA ALA A 42 -9.88 -3.66 11.23
C ALA A 42 -9.88 -2.14 10.99
N MET A 43 -8.81 -1.57 10.42
CA MET A 43 -8.75 -0.14 10.06
C MET A 43 -9.58 0.19 8.81
N LEU A 44 -9.79 -0.78 7.91
CA LEU A 44 -10.51 -0.59 6.66
C LEU A 44 -11.99 -0.94 6.75
N THR A 45 -12.41 -1.81 7.66
CA THR A 45 -13.81 -2.13 7.93
C THR A 45 -14.72 -0.90 8.01
N PRO A 46 -14.38 0.18 8.75
CA PRO A 46 -15.24 1.38 8.78
C PRO A 46 -15.29 2.17 7.46
N LEU A 47 -14.37 1.92 6.51
CA LEU A 47 -14.33 2.56 5.19
C LEU A 47 -14.97 1.70 4.09
N LEU A 48 -14.93 0.37 4.24
CA LEU A 48 -15.36 -0.60 3.23
C LEU A 48 -16.65 -1.34 3.60
N GLY A 49 -17.09 -1.24 4.84
CA GLY A 49 -18.11 -2.12 5.41
C GLY A 49 -17.53 -3.46 5.87
N ASP A 50 -18.41 -4.44 6.08
CA ASP A 50 -18.00 -5.80 6.41
C ASP A 50 -17.15 -6.39 5.28
N ILE A 51 -15.96 -6.89 5.62
CA ILE A 51 -14.96 -7.33 4.65
C ILE A 51 -15.36 -8.71 4.12
N THR A 52 -15.70 -8.78 2.84
CA THR A 52 -16.22 -9.98 2.17
C THR A 52 -15.11 -10.76 1.47
N ALA A 53 -14.08 -10.09 0.96
CA ALA A 53 -12.99 -10.73 0.24
C ALA A 53 -11.65 -9.96 0.35
N ILE A 54 -10.55 -10.71 0.32
CA ILE A 54 -9.19 -10.17 0.22
C ILE A 54 -8.51 -10.87 -0.96
N ASN A 55 -8.07 -10.10 -1.95
CA ASN A 55 -7.39 -10.58 -3.15
C ASN A 55 -5.98 -10.00 -3.22
N VAL A 56 -5.01 -10.80 -3.64
CA VAL A 56 -3.61 -10.39 -3.79
C VAL A 56 -3.15 -10.69 -5.22
N ASN A 57 -2.47 -9.72 -5.85
CA ASN A 57 -1.89 -9.89 -7.20
C ASN A 57 -0.58 -10.70 -7.19
N TRP A 58 -0.13 -11.19 -6.04
CA TRP A 58 1.13 -11.92 -5.93
C TRP A 58 0.92 -13.27 -5.28
N GLN A 59 1.78 -14.23 -5.63
CA GLN A 59 1.77 -15.53 -4.99
C GLN A 59 2.40 -15.44 -3.60
N PRO A 60 1.97 -16.24 -2.60
CA PRO A 60 2.49 -16.18 -1.22
C PRO A 60 4.01 -16.31 -1.09
N LEU A 61 4.68 -16.90 -2.09
CA LEU A 61 6.12 -17.12 -2.13
C LEU A 61 6.89 -16.05 -2.93
N GLN A 62 6.21 -15.10 -3.57
CA GLN A 62 6.86 -13.96 -4.21
C GLN A 62 7.24 -12.93 -3.14
N ARG A 63 8.51 -12.59 -3.07
CA ARG A 63 8.98 -11.45 -2.28
C ARG A 63 8.59 -10.14 -2.96
N PRO A 64 8.19 -9.10 -2.21
CA PRO A 64 7.96 -7.78 -2.76
C PRO A 64 9.20 -7.31 -3.54
N PRO A 65 9.04 -6.71 -4.73
CA PRO A 65 10.18 -6.28 -5.51
C PRO A 65 10.96 -5.19 -4.79
N ASP A 66 12.29 -5.24 -4.82
CA ASP A 66 13.11 -4.15 -4.29
C ASP A 66 12.86 -2.86 -5.09
N ILE A 67 12.12 -1.95 -4.46
CA ILE A 67 11.78 -0.62 -4.98
C ILE A 67 13.00 0.33 -4.93
N ASN A 68 14.00 0.03 -4.10
CA ASN A 68 15.22 0.84 -3.98
C ASN A 68 16.21 0.67 -5.15
N TRP A 69 16.00 -0.29 -6.04
CA TRP A 69 16.89 -0.58 -7.17
C TRP A 69 16.37 0.09 -8.46
N PRO A 70 17.24 0.58 -9.37
CA PRO A 70 16.80 1.14 -10.65
C PRO A 70 15.90 0.17 -11.44
N GLY A 71 14.91 0.74 -12.14
CA GLY A 71 13.88 0.01 -12.88
C GLY A 71 12.74 -0.59 -12.05
N PRO A 72 12.20 0.07 -11.00
CA PRO A 72 11.07 -0.47 -10.26
C PRO A 72 9.80 -0.58 -11.11
N GLU A 73 9.67 0.26 -12.15
CA GLU A 73 8.52 0.28 -13.07
C GLU A 73 8.33 -1.01 -13.88
N GLN A 74 9.38 -1.81 -14.05
CA GLN A 74 9.32 -3.11 -14.74
C GLN A 74 9.04 -4.28 -13.80
N LYS A 75 9.02 -4.04 -12.48
CA LYS A 75 8.79 -5.11 -11.49
C LYS A 75 7.32 -5.17 -11.13
N ARG A 76 6.80 -6.39 -10.96
CA ARG A 76 5.40 -6.58 -10.52
C ARG A 76 5.22 -6.06 -9.10
N HIS A 77 4.59 -4.90 -8.97
CA HIS A 77 4.25 -4.34 -7.68
C HIS A 77 3.18 -5.18 -7.00
N HIS A 78 3.32 -5.37 -5.69
CA HIS A 78 2.37 -6.13 -4.89
C HIS A 78 1.17 -5.24 -4.56
N VAL A 79 0.00 -5.55 -5.12
CA VAL A 79 -1.25 -4.82 -4.86
C VAL A 79 -2.28 -5.74 -4.23
N MET A 80 -2.78 -5.35 -3.06
CA MET A 80 -3.80 -6.06 -2.30
C MET A 80 -5.13 -5.36 -2.51
N THR A 81 -6.13 -6.10 -2.93
CA THR A 81 -7.51 -5.62 -2.99
C THR A 81 -8.26 -6.13 -1.78
N ILE A 82 -8.83 -5.24 -1.01
CA ILE A 82 -9.72 -5.60 0.08
C ILE A 82 -11.10 -5.12 -0.32
N SER A 83 -12.05 -6.05 -0.43
CA SER A 83 -13.44 -5.77 -0.79
C SER A 83 -14.30 -5.95 0.45
N GLY A 84 -15.08 -4.92 0.78
CA GLY A 84 -16.20 -5.01 1.71
C GLY A 84 -17.53 -4.91 0.98
N GLU A 85 -18.62 -4.95 1.74
CA GLU A 85 -19.97 -4.83 1.21
C GLU A 85 -20.24 -3.48 0.52
N ASP A 86 -19.68 -2.39 1.05
CA ASP A 86 -19.95 -1.03 0.57
C ASP A 86 -18.96 -0.56 -0.50
N ALA A 87 -17.69 -0.99 -0.38
CA ALA A 87 -16.62 -0.54 -1.26
C ALA A 87 -15.45 -1.54 -1.32
N HIS A 88 -14.50 -1.29 -2.22
CA HIS A 88 -13.21 -1.97 -2.23
C HIS A 88 -12.06 -0.95 -2.18
N ALA A 89 -10.94 -1.35 -1.59
CA ALA A 89 -9.71 -0.56 -1.55
C ALA A 89 -8.56 -1.35 -2.17
N ASN A 90 -7.85 -0.67 -3.06
CA ASN A 90 -6.64 -1.15 -3.72
C ASN A 90 -5.41 -0.60 -3.00
N LEU A 91 -4.70 -1.46 -2.29
CA LEU A 91 -3.53 -1.09 -1.48
C LEU A 91 -2.23 -1.55 -2.13
N LEU A 92 -1.34 -0.60 -2.40
CA LEU A 92 0.03 -0.88 -2.82
C LEU A 92 0.88 -1.32 -1.61
N ILE A 93 1.49 -2.49 -1.66
CA ILE A 93 2.39 -2.98 -0.63
C ILE A 93 3.80 -2.44 -0.89
N ILE A 94 4.34 -1.75 0.10
CA ILE A 94 5.70 -1.24 0.09
C ILE A 94 6.60 -2.27 0.77
N PRO A 95 7.65 -2.80 0.12
CA PRO A 95 8.60 -3.72 0.75
C PRO A 95 9.16 -3.12 2.04
N TYR A 96 9.25 -3.92 3.11
CA TYR A 96 9.78 -3.46 4.39
C TYR A 96 11.22 -2.91 4.28
N ALA A 97 12.01 -3.43 3.33
CA ALA A 97 13.37 -3.00 3.02
C ALA A 97 13.45 -1.63 2.30
N THR A 98 12.31 -1.03 1.93
CA THR A 98 12.26 0.28 1.27
C THR A 98 12.81 1.38 2.19
N ASN A 99 13.64 2.27 1.65
CA ASN A 99 14.17 3.38 2.42
C ASN A 99 13.04 4.27 2.96
N SER A 100 13.11 4.63 4.25
CA SER A 100 12.05 5.34 4.98
C SER A 100 11.50 6.60 4.28
N PRO A 101 12.33 7.51 3.71
CA PRO A 101 11.83 8.69 3.01
C PRO A 101 11.04 8.33 1.75
N LEU A 102 11.45 7.30 1.02
CA LEU A 102 10.74 6.84 -0.18
C LEU A 102 9.43 6.16 0.21
N ALA A 103 9.45 5.27 1.22
CA ALA A 103 8.26 4.59 1.70
C ALA A 103 7.19 5.58 2.21
N LEU A 104 7.59 6.58 2.98
CA LEU A 104 6.69 7.65 3.44
C LEU A 104 6.12 8.47 2.27
N MET A 105 6.92 8.71 1.23
CA MET A 105 6.45 9.43 0.06
C MET A 105 5.43 8.61 -0.75
N VAL A 106 5.68 7.30 -0.91
CA VAL A 106 4.72 6.38 -1.56
C VAL A 106 3.42 6.30 -0.76
N LEU A 107 3.48 6.19 0.57
CA LEU A 107 2.30 6.23 1.45
C LEU A 107 1.47 7.49 1.23
N ARG A 108 2.12 8.66 1.16
CA ARG A 108 1.45 9.94 0.91
C ARG A 108 0.84 10.02 -0.49
N CYS A 109 1.61 9.68 -1.52
CA CYS A 109 1.15 9.75 -2.92
C CYS A 109 -0.03 8.79 -3.18
N ALA A 110 0.06 7.55 -2.71
CA ALA A 110 -0.99 6.54 -2.90
C ALA A 110 -2.30 6.93 -2.20
N ALA A 111 -2.22 7.54 -1.01
CA ALA A 111 -3.38 8.05 -0.29
C ALA A 111 -3.86 9.43 -0.78
N ASN A 112 -3.29 9.96 -1.87
CA ASN A 112 -3.59 11.29 -2.39
C ASN A 112 -3.49 12.40 -1.33
N LEU A 113 -2.52 12.28 -0.41
CA LEU A 113 -2.28 13.27 0.62
C LEU A 113 -1.50 14.45 0.06
N PRO A 114 -1.74 15.68 0.55
CA PRO A 114 -1.01 16.86 0.09
C PRO A 114 0.49 16.74 0.42
N VAL A 115 1.33 16.79 -0.60
CA VAL A 115 2.79 16.88 -0.48
C VAL A 115 3.20 18.34 -0.67
N GLY A 116 3.95 18.87 0.30
CA GLY A 116 4.45 20.26 0.26
C GLY A 116 5.44 20.49 -0.87
N ALA A 117 5.55 21.73 -1.37
CA ALA A 117 6.36 22.07 -2.54
C ALA A 117 7.83 21.60 -2.42
N ALA A 118 8.46 21.82 -1.26
CA ALA A 118 9.84 21.41 -0.98
C ALA A 118 10.04 19.88 -1.00
N ASP A 119 9.00 19.09 -0.76
CA ASP A 119 9.06 17.62 -0.86
C ASP A 119 8.86 17.14 -2.30
N ARG A 120 8.17 17.92 -3.15
CA ARG A 120 7.93 17.58 -4.57
C ARG A 120 9.19 17.69 -5.43
N GLU A 121 10.12 18.55 -5.04
CA GLU A 121 11.41 18.73 -5.71
C GLU A 121 12.40 17.59 -5.42
N LYS A 122 12.10 16.75 -4.41
CA LYS A 122 12.97 15.63 -4.03
C LYS A 122 12.83 14.48 -5.03
N SER A 123 13.95 13.82 -5.33
CA SER A 123 13.96 12.62 -6.19
C SER A 123 13.02 11.53 -5.68
N THR A 124 12.83 11.42 -4.36
CA THR A 124 11.88 10.47 -3.73
C THR A 124 10.44 10.68 -4.17
N TYR A 125 10.02 11.92 -4.44
CA TYR A 125 8.67 12.21 -4.95
C TYR A 125 8.50 11.74 -6.38
N VAL A 126 9.49 12.02 -7.24
CA VAL A 126 9.51 11.56 -8.63
C VAL A 126 9.48 10.02 -8.67
N THR A 127 10.34 9.36 -7.89
CA THR A 127 10.38 7.89 -7.80
C THR A 127 9.06 7.32 -7.28
N ALA A 128 8.48 7.88 -6.21
CA ALA A 128 7.19 7.47 -5.68
C ALA A 128 6.07 7.59 -6.72
N GLY A 129 6.06 8.67 -7.50
CA GLY A 129 5.12 8.87 -8.59
C GLY A 129 5.27 7.83 -9.71
N SER A 130 6.50 7.51 -10.11
CA SER A 130 6.76 6.46 -11.11
C SER A 130 6.31 5.08 -10.65
N ILE A 131 6.57 4.72 -9.39
CA ILE A 131 6.12 3.45 -8.79
C ILE A 131 4.59 3.37 -8.78
N LEU A 132 3.92 4.44 -8.35
CA LEU A 132 2.46 4.46 -8.29
C LEU A 132 1.87 4.29 -9.68
N ARG A 133 2.38 5.02 -10.68
CA ARG A 133 1.94 4.91 -12.07
C ARG A 133 2.16 3.51 -12.65
N ALA A 134 3.31 2.88 -12.37
CA ALA A 134 3.58 1.52 -12.81
C ALA A 134 2.61 0.52 -12.16
N ALA A 135 2.32 0.66 -10.86
CA ALA A 135 1.34 -0.17 -10.17
C ALA A 135 -0.08 0.01 -10.73
N GLU A 136 -0.46 1.24 -11.06
CA GLU A 136 -1.74 1.56 -11.71
C GLU A 136 -1.85 0.92 -13.10
N GLN A 137 -0.81 1.04 -13.92
CA GLN A 137 -0.77 0.44 -15.26
C GLN A 137 -0.84 -1.09 -15.21
N GLN A 138 -0.11 -1.71 -14.28
CA GLN A 138 -0.15 -3.15 -14.06
C GLN A 138 -1.57 -3.63 -13.70
N ARG A 139 -2.26 -2.90 -12.82
CA ARG A 139 -3.65 -3.20 -12.45
C ARG A 139 -4.63 -3.02 -13.60
N ALA A 140 -4.49 -1.94 -14.37
CA ALA A 140 -5.37 -1.68 -15.51
C ALA A 140 -5.23 -2.72 -16.64
N ALA A 141 -4.08 -3.40 -16.69
CA ALA A 141 -3.80 -4.46 -17.67
C ALA A 141 -4.09 -5.89 -17.17
N SER A 142 -4.58 -6.06 -15.93
CA SER A 142 -4.85 -7.37 -15.30
C SER A 142 -6.33 -7.71 -15.25
#